data_AF-A0AAU9D5U7-F1
#
_entry.id   AF-A0AAU9D5U7-F1
#
_cell.length_a   1.000
_cell.length_b   1.000
_cell.length_c   1.000
_cell.angle_alpha   90.00
_cell.angle_beta   90.00
_cell.angle_gamma   90.00
#
_symmetry.space_group_name_H-M   'P 1'
#
loop_
_entity.id
_entity.type
_entity.pdbx_description
1 polymer ?
#
loop_
_entity_poly.entity_id
_entity_poly.type
_entity_poly.pdbx_seq_one_letter_code
_entity_poly.pdbx_strand_id
1 'polypeptide(L)'
;MDCSNNLKLQSNPSVIIESLESKKYIFNLALSKIPNSFAEAVVDIFLEDNDFFIDEISLISCVKNGTLGLRESVLYRNNVPEYIRDFILLSDY
;
A
#
# COMPACT_ATOMS: atom_id res chain seq x y z
N MET A 1 23.51 -26.47 -0.77
CA MET A 1 22.80 -25.23 -1.15
C MET A 1 21.96 -25.57 -2.35
N ASP A 2 20.64 -25.57 -2.20
CA ASP A 2 19.71 -25.71 -3.32
C ASP A 2 18.56 -24.74 -3.08
N CYS A 3 18.59 -23.62 -3.77
CA CYS A 3 17.54 -22.60 -3.74
C CYS A 3 16.50 -22.98 -4.79
N SER A 4 15.48 -23.72 -4.38
CA SER A 4 14.30 -23.98 -5.20
C SER A 4 13.04 -24.04 -4.35
N ASN A 5 12.79 -22.99 -3.57
CA ASN A 5 11.45 -22.72 -3.05
C ASN A 5 10.64 -21.99 -4.13
N ASN A 6 10.25 -22.73 -5.17
CA ASN A 6 9.17 -22.31 -6.06
C ASN A 6 7.87 -22.38 -5.27
N LEU A 7 7.46 -21.25 -4.70
CA LEU A 7 6.12 -21.08 -4.13
C LEU A 7 5.12 -21.18 -5.29
N LYS A 8 4.69 -22.40 -5.60
CA LYS A 8 3.50 -22.64 -6.42
C LYS A 8 2.31 -22.13 -5.61
N LEU A 9 1.94 -20.86 -5.82
CA LEU A 9 0.62 -20.35 -5.48
C LEU A 9 -0.41 -21.17 -6.27
N GLN A 10 -0.82 -22.30 -5.69
CA GLN A 10 -1.92 -23.08 -6.23
C GLN A 10 -3.19 -22.25 -6.14
N SER A 11 -3.87 -22.19 -7.28
CA SER A 11 -5.09 -21.46 -7.58
C SER A 11 -6.25 -21.87 -6.67
N ASN A 12 -6.45 -21.11 -5.58
CA ASN A 12 -7.75 -20.93 -4.96
C ASN A 12 -8.21 -19.49 -5.27
N PRO A 13 -9.35 -19.27 -5.93
CA PRO A 13 -9.81 -17.92 -6.27
C PRO A 13 -10.25 -17.12 -5.03
N SER A 14 -10.39 -17.77 -3.87
CA SER A 14 -10.62 -17.15 -2.57
C SER A 14 -9.49 -17.54 -1.61
N VAL A 15 -8.35 -16.86 -1.68
CA VAL A 15 -7.36 -16.92 -0.61
C VAL A 15 -7.74 -15.84 0.40
N ILE A 16 -8.17 -16.25 1.59
CA ILE A 16 -8.26 -15.31 2.71
C ILE A 16 -6.82 -15.06 3.17
N ILE A 17 -6.33 -13.84 2.94
CA ILE A 17 -4.98 -13.45 3.30
C ILE A 17 -5.02 -12.91 4.72
N GLU A 18 -4.87 -13.82 5.69
CA GLU A 18 -4.97 -13.47 7.12
C GLU A 18 -3.61 -13.16 7.76
N SER A 19 -2.51 -13.67 7.21
CA SER A 19 -1.19 -13.46 7.81
C SER A 19 -0.67 -12.05 7.58
N LEU A 20 -0.05 -11.49 8.62
CA LEU A 20 0.57 -10.17 8.54
C LEU A 20 1.69 -10.12 7.50
N GLU A 21 2.49 -11.20 7.36
CA GLU A 21 3.55 -11.24 6.34
C GLU A 21 2.99 -11.19 4.92
N SER A 22 1.90 -11.91 4.65
CA SER A 22 1.28 -11.91 3.32
C SER A 22 0.63 -10.56 3.00
N LYS A 23 -0.02 -9.92 3.98
CA LYS A 23 -0.52 -8.55 3.83
C LYS A 23 0.61 -7.57 3.49
N LYS A 24 1.72 -7.61 4.24
CA LYS A 24 2.91 -6.77 3.97
C LYS A 24 3.52 -7.02 2.59
N TYR A 25 3.62 -8.29 2.18
CA TYR A 25 4.13 -8.66 0.86
C TYR A 25 3.27 -8.08 -0.26
N ILE A 26 1.95 -8.22 -0.16
CA ILE A 26 1.01 -7.73 -1.18
C ILE A 26 1.03 -6.21 -1.24
N PHE A 27 1.00 -5.55 -0.08
CA PHE A 27 1.11 -4.10 0.01
C PHE A 27 2.38 -3.59 -0.67
N ASN A 28 3.54 -4.14 -0.31
CA ASN A 28 4.82 -3.74 -0.91
C ASN A 28 4.88 -4.01 -2.41
N LEU A 29 4.32 -5.14 -2.86
CA LEU A 29 4.23 -5.46 -4.27
C LEU A 29 3.38 -4.44 -5.01
N ALA A 30 2.20 -4.09 -4.49
CA ALA A 30 1.32 -3.10 -5.09
C ALA A 30 1.96 -1.70 -5.07
N LEU A 31 2.56 -1.28 -3.96
CA LEU A 31 3.27 -0.01 -3.83
C LEU A 31 4.36 0.15 -4.89
N SER A 32 5.11 -0.92 -5.18
CA SER A 32 6.16 -0.92 -6.22
C SER A 32 5.65 -0.80 -7.67
N LYS A 33 4.33 -0.90 -7.87
CA LYS A 33 3.68 -0.88 -9.18
C LYS A 33 2.89 0.40 -9.43
N ILE A 34 2.74 1.29 -8.45
CA ILE A 34 2.19 2.63 -8.66
C ILE A 34 3.02 3.35 -9.74
N PRO A 35 2.40 4.05 -10.72
CA PRO A 35 0.99 4.47 -10.80
C PRO A 35 0.07 3.51 -11.59
N ASN A 36 0.25 2.19 -11.47
CA ASN A 36 -0.72 1.24 -12.03
C ASN A 36 -2.06 1.32 -11.27
N SER A 37 -3.17 1.52 -11.97
CA SER A 37 -4.50 1.71 -11.35
C SER A 37 -4.97 0.54 -10.50
N PHE A 38 -4.70 -0.70 -10.90
CA PHE A 38 -5.01 -1.87 -10.08
C PHE A 38 -4.15 -1.91 -8.81
N ALA A 39 -2.86 -1.56 -8.93
CA ALA A 39 -1.97 -1.47 -7.79
C ALA A 39 -2.40 -0.36 -6.81
N GLU A 40 -2.84 0.79 -7.31
CA GLU A 40 -3.39 1.85 -6.47
C GLU A 40 -4.63 1.38 -5.70
N ALA A 41 -5.58 0.73 -6.36
CA ALA A 41 -6.76 0.18 -5.69
C ALA A 41 -6.40 -0.85 -4.60
N VAL A 42 -5.36 -1.66 -4.82
CA VAL A 42 -4.86 -2.58 -3.79
C VAL A 42 -4.26 -1.82 -2.61
N VAL A 43 -3.42 -0.81 -2.86
CA VAL A 43 -2.84 0.03 -1.79
C VAL A 43 -3.93 0.77 -1.02
N ASP A 44 -4.96 1.25 -1.70
CA ASP A 44 -6.11 1.96 -1.11
C ASP A 44 -6.81 1.11 -0.05
N ILE A 45 -7.07 -0.17 -0.36
CA ILE A 45 -7.65 -1.13 0.61
C ILE A 45 -6.79 -1.23 1.89
N PHE A 46 -5.46 -1.21 1.77
CA PHE A 46 -4.58 -1.24 2.94
C PHE A 46 -4.53 0.10 3.68
N LEU A 47 -4.73 1.22 2.99
CA LEU A 47 -4.83 2.54 3.62
C LEU A 47 -6.12 2.66 4.45
N GLU A 48 -7.20 1.96 4.08
CA GLU A 48 -8.44 1.86 4.87
C GLU A 48 -8.32 0.91 6.08
N ASP A 49 -7.43 -0.10 6.02
CA ASP A 49 -7.15 -1.01 7.15
C ASP A 49 -6.35 -0.28 8.25
N ASN A 50 -7.07 0.18 9.28
CA ASN A 50 -6.48 0.90 10.42
C ASN A 50 -5.57 0.02 11.29
N ASP A 51 -5.75 -1.30 11.26
CA ASP A 51 -4.94 -2.26 12.02
C ASP A 51 -3.64 -2.62 11.28
N PHE A 52 -3.57 -2.34 9.98
CA PHE A 52 -2.39 -2.57 9.17
C PHE A 52 -1.38 -1.42 9.33
N PHE A 53 -0.26 -1.65 10.01
CA PHE A 53 0.79 -0.63 10.11
C PHE A 53 1.46 -0.34 8.76
N ILE A 54 1.49 0.94 8.37
CA ILE A 54 2.17 1.44 7.18
C ILE A 54 3.22 2.46 7.63
N ASP A 55 4.47 2.26 7.22
CA ASP A 55 5.56 3.16 7.58
C ASP A 55 5.52 4.48 6.77
N GLU A 56 6.19 5.50 7.30
CA GLU A 56 6.22 6.84 6.72
C GLU A 56 6.81 6.87 5.29
N ILE A 57 7.81 6.03 5.00
CA ILE A 57 8.42 5.98 3.66
C ILE A 57 7.39 5.46 2.65
N SER A 58 6.63 4.43 3.03
CA SER A 58 5.54 3.90 2.22
C SER A 58 4.44 4.93 2.00
N LEU A 59 4.02 5.67 3.04
CA LEU A 59 3.03 6.75 2.91
C LEU A 59 3.53 7.86 1.97
N ILE A 60 4.79 8.30 2.12
CA ILE A 60 5.39 9.29 1.23
C ILE A 60 5.45 8.77 -0.22
N SER A 61 5.73 7.48 -0.42
CA SER A 61 5.70 6.87 -1.75
C SER A 61 4.32 6.92 -2.39
N CYS A 62 3.26 6.63 -1.61
CA CYS A 62 1.87 6.79 -2.07
C CYS A 62 1.59 8.23 -2.52
N VAL A 63 2.00 9.23 -1.72
CA VAL A 63 1.75 10.63 -2.06
C VAL A 63 2.50 11.07 -3.32
N LYS A 64 3.78 10.71 -3.41
CA LYS A 64 4.65 11.14 -4.52
C LYS A 64 4.27 10.50 -5.85
N ASN A 65 3.95 9.21 -5.84
CA ASN A 65 3.79 8.42 -7.05
C ASN A 65 2.32 8.18 -7.41
N GLY A 66 1.41 8.31 -6.44
CA GLY A 66 -0.01 8.01 -6.61
C GLY A 66 -0.81 9.11 -7.28
N THR A 67 -1.98 8.73 -7.77
CA THR A 67 -3.03 9.67 -8.22
C THR A 67 -3.55 10.55 -7.09
N LEU A 68 -4.33 11.57 -7.46
CA LEU A 68 -5.07 12.42 -6.52
C LEU A 68 -5.91 11.59 -5.55
N GLY A 69 -6.61 10.56 -6.05
CA GLY A 69 -7.42 9.67 -5.20
C GLY A 69 -6.58 8.97 -4.13
N LEU A 70 -5.41 8.45 -4.51
CA LEU A 70 -4.53 7.79 -3.53
C LEU A 70 -3.97 8.78 -2.49
N ARG A 71 -3.70 10.04 -2.89
CA ARG A 71 -3.30 11.10 -1.94
C ARG A 71 -4.42 11.40 -0.94
N GLU A 72 -5.66 11.49 -1.41
CA GLU A 72 -6.83 11.66 -0.54
C GLU A 72 -6.97 10.48 0.43
N SER A 73 -6.78 9.24 -0.02
CA SER A 73 -6.79 8.07 0.84
C SER A 73 -5.72 8.12 1.93
N VAL A 74 -4.50 8.58 1.60
CA VAL A 74 -3.46 8.84 2.62
C VAL A 74 -3.91 9.93 3.59
N LEU A 75 -4.54 11.01 3.13
CA LEU A 75 -5.00 12.11 3.98
C LEU A 75 -6.06 11.64 4.99
N TYR A 76 -7.01 10.81 4.56
CA TYR A 76 -8.11 10.32 5.40
C TYR A 76 -7.71 9.17 6.34
N ARG A 77 -6.54 8.57 6.14
CA ARG A 77 -6.03 7.52 7.02
C ARG A 77 -5.77 8.06 8.44
N ASN A 78 -6.09 7.23 9.43
CA ASN A 78 -5.79 7.53 10.84
C ASN A 78 -4.28 7.52 11.11
N ASN A 79 -3.84 8.36 12.04
CA ASN A 79 -2.44 8.41 12.52
C ASN A 79 -1.39 8.73 11.45
N VAL A 80 -1.77 9.43 10.38
CA VAL A 80 -0.81 9.97 9.42
C VAL A 80 -0.08 11.17 10.07
N PRO A 81 1.26 11.19 10.10
CA PRO A 81 2.02 12.31 10.62
C PRO A 81 1.62 13.64 9.96
N GLU A 82 1.55 14.71 10.76
CA GLU A 82 1.12 16.05 10.31
C GLU A 82 1.94 16.54 9.12
N TYR A 83 3.26 16.36 9.16
CA TYR A 83 4.15 16.78 8.08
C TYR A 83 3.86 16.06 6.73
N ILE A 84 3.31 14.84 6.75
CA ILE A 84 2.89 14.13 5.53
C ILE A 84 1.58 14.72 5.00
N ARG A 85 0.66 15.11 5.91
CA ARG A 85 -0.58 15.80 5.52
C ARG A 85 -0.28 17.17 4.91
N ASP A 86 0.62 17.92 5.52
CA ASP A 86 1.08 19.21 5.00
C ASP A 86 1.74 19.02 3.62
N PHE A 87 2.57 17.99 3.47
CA PHE A 87 3.18 17.65 2.19
C PHE A 87 2.13 17.40 1.10
N ILE A 88 1.03 16.70 1.38
CA ILE A 88 -0.08 16.49 0.43
C ILE A 88 -0.73 17.83 0.07
N LEU A 89 -1.16 18.60 1.06
CA LEU A 89 -1.90 19.86 0.86
C LEU A 89 -1.08 20.92 0.11
N LEU A 90 0.24 20.91 0.27
CA LEU A 90 1.16 21.81 -0.45
C LEU A 90 1.54 21.31 -1.85
N SER A 91 1.35 20.02 -2.15
CA SER A 91 1.69 19.44 -3.46
C SER A 91 0.64 19.68 -4.54
N ASP A 92 -0.56 20.15 -4.15
CA ASP A 92 -1.68 20.41 -5.05
C ASP A 92 -1.84 21.92 -5.40
N TYR A 93 -0.85 22.75 -5.03
CA TYR A 93 -0.67 24.17 -5.41
C TYR A 93 0.66 24.40 -6.13
#